data_AF-A0A1B6JQC4-F1
#
_entry.id   AF-A0A1B6JQC4-F1
#
_cell.length_a   1.000
_cell.length_b   1.000
_cell.length_c   1.000
_cell.angle_alpha   90.00
_cell.angle_beta   90.00
_cell.angle_gamma   90.00
#
_symmetry.space_group_name_H-M   'P 1'
#
loop_
_entity.id
_entity.type
_entity.pdbx_description
1 polymer ?
#
loop_
_entity_poly.entity_id
_entity_poly.type
_entity_poly.pdbx_seq_one_letter_code
_entity_poly.pdbx_strand_id
1 'polypeptide(L)'
;GDYGLFHSHLCYGIRLWGNSGAAKRVFVWQKKAIRTIAGLPTQASCRNSFAGLHILTLACIYIFQNVVHVKENLNMFETHSNIHGHDTRSKDNLITPNVRLDKSYKSHYYQQLKLYNKLPTILKKLAIIKVQTNIM
;
A
#
# COMPACT_ATOMS: atom_id res chain seq x y z
N GLY A 1 4.98 -21.41 -12.39
CA GLY A 1 4.86 -20.29 -13.36
C GLY A 1 3.77 -19.29 -12.99
N ASP A 2 2.76 -19.69 -12.22
CA ASP A 2 1.46 -18.99 -12.20
C ASP A 2 1.33 -17.87 -11.16
N TYR A 3 2.20 -17.84 -10.13
CA TYR A 3 2.19 -16.81 -9.10
C TYR A 3 2.62 -15.43 -9.64
N GLY A 4 3.60 -15.40 -10.56
CA GLY A 4 4.15 -14.15 -11.09
C GLY A 4 3.13 -13.32 -11.88
N LEU A 5 2.31 -13.98 -12.71
CA LEU A 5 1.26 -13.31 -13.48
C LEU A 5 0.15 -12.76 -12.58
N PHE A 6 -0.31 -13.55 -11.60
CA PHE A 6 -1.32 -13.10 -10.65
C PHE A 6 -0.82 -11.92 -9.82
N HIS A 7 0.43 -11.97 -9.36
CA HIS A 7 1.05 -10.88 -8.60
C HIS A 7 1.15 -9.60 -9.42
N SER A 8 1.63 -9.66 -10.67
CA SER A 8 1.73 -8.48 -11.55
C SER A 8 0.38 -7.83 -11.84
N HIS A 9 -0.65 -8.63 -12.15
CA HIS A 9 -2.00 -8.11 -12.38
C HIS A 9 -2.64 -7.52 -11.12
N LEU A 10 -2.45 -8.19 -9.99
CA LEU A 10 -2.92 -7.70 -8.69
C LEU A 10 -2.20 -6.39 -8.35
N CYS A 11 -0.91 -6.30 -8.61
CA CYS A 11 -0.11 -5.11 -8.39
C CYS A 11 -0.51 -3.94 -9.28
N TYR A 12 -0.85 -4.19 -10.54
CA TYR A 12 -1.35 -3.14 -11.43
C TYR A 12 -2.76 -2.69 -11.01
N GLY A 13 -3.67 -3.65 -10.79
CA GLY A 13 -5.06 -3.37 -10.47
C GLY A 13 -5.22 -2.66 -9.12
N ILE A 14 -4.45 -3.06 -8.10
CA ILE A 14 -4.60 -2.55 -6.73
C ILE A 14 -4.42 -1.05 -6.62
N ARG A 15 -3.57 -0.45 -7.46
CA ARG A 15 -3.41 1.00 -7.52
C ARG A 15 -4.72 1.71 -7.91
N LEU A 16 -5.51 1.12 -8.80
CA LEU A 16 -6.75 1.70 -9.36
C LEU A 16 -8.03 1.33 -8.59
N TRP A 17 -8.11 0.15 -7.98
CA TRP A 17 -9.34 -0.30 -7.31
C TRP A 17 -9.18 -0.61 -5.82
N GLY A 18 -7.98 -0.39 -5.26
CA GLY A 18 -7.65 -0.76 -3.87
C GLY A 18 -8.52 -0.06 -2.83
N ASN A 19 -9.05 1.11 -3.16
CA ASN A 19 -10.00 1.87 -2.32
C ASN A 19 -11.49 1.57 -2.63
N SER A 20 -11.77 0.60 -3.51
CA SER A 20 -13.14 0.27 -3.93
C SER A 20 -13.59 -1.08 -3.38
N GLY A 21 -14.90 -1.37 -3.46
CA GLY A 21 -15.47 -2.66 -3.07
C GLY A 21 -14.90 -3.86 -3.85
N ALA A 22 -14.27 -3.63 -5.01
CA ALA A 22 -13.60 -4.69 -5.78
C ALA A 22 -12.42 -5.31 -5.02
N ALA A 23 -11.72 -4.54 -4.18
CA ALA A 23 -10.61 -5.05 -3.36
C ALA A 23 -11.07 -6.19 -2.44
N LYS A 24 -12.29 -6.12 -1.90
CA LYS A 24 -12.85 -7.19 -1.06
C LYS A 24 -12.98 -8.50 -1.84
N ARG A 25 -13.44 -8.43 -3.11
CA ARG A 25 -13.54 -9.61 -3.98
C ARG A 25 -12.17 -10.20 -4.24
N VAL A 26 -11.20 -9.37 -4.64
CA VAL A 26 -9.81 -9.81 -4.91
C VAL A 26 -9.19 -10.46 -3.67
N PHE A 27 -9.46 -9.95 -2.46
CA PHE A 27 -8.95 -10.55 -1.23
C PHE A 27 -9.54 -11.94 -0.97
N VAL A 28 -10.80 -12.17 -1.34
CA VAL A 28 -11.40 -13.51 -1.29
C VAL A 28 -10.68 -14.45 -2.27
N TRP A 29 -10.38 -14.00 -3.49
CA TRP A 29 -9.61 -14.78 -4.46
C TRP A 29 -8.19 -15.09 -3.96
N GLN A 30 -7.49 -14.10 -3.38
CA GLN A 30 -6.16 -14.29 -2.80
C GLN A 30 -6.18 -15.37 -1.70
N LYS A 31 -7.18 -15.32 -0.80
CA LYS A 31 -7.34 -16.36 0.25
C LYS A 31 -7.66 -17.73 -0.32
N LYS A 32 -8.44 -17.81 -1.40
CA LYS A 32 -8.73 -19.09 -2.07
C LYS A 32 -7.43 -19.70 -2.64
N ALA A 33 -6.64 -18.92 -3.36
CA ALA A 33 -5.36 -19.38 -3.91
C ALA A 33 -4.40 -19.87 -2.80
N ILE A 34 -4.27 -19.12 -1.72
CA ILE A 34 -3.41 -19.49 -0.58
C ILE A 34 -3.90 -20.76 0.11
N ARG A 35 -5.23 -20.96 0.23
CA ARG A 35 -5.77 -22.21 0.78
C ARG A 35 -5.44 -23.41 -0.09
N THR A 36 -5.54 -23.27 -1.40
CA THR A 36 -5.17 -24.35 -2.34
C THR A 36 -3.68 -24.69 -2.20
N ILE A 37 -2.81 -23.69 -2.12
CA ILE A 37 -1.35 -23.87 -1.96
C ILE A 37 -1.02 -24.53 -0.62
N ALA A 38 -1.66 -24.09 0.47
CA ALA A 38 -1.39 -24.58 1.82
C ALA A 38 -2.19 -25.84 2.20
N GLY A 39 -3.03 -26.38 1.30
CA GLY A 39 -3.86 -27.56 1.58
C GLY A 39 -4.86 -27.36 2.73
N LEU A 40 -5.27 -26.12 3.03
CA LEU A 40 -6.11 -25.82 4.18
C LEU A 40 -7.60 -26.06 3.91
N PRO A 41 -8.37 -26.52 4.92
CA PRO A 41 -9.82 -26.60 4.81
C PRO A 41 -10.46 -25.21 4.70
N THR A 42 -11.66 -25.14 4.12
CA THR A 42 -12.36 -23.88 3.78
C THR A 42 -12.60 -22.95 4.96
N GLN A 43 -12.77 -23.49 6.18
CA GLN A 43 -13.01 -22.73 7.40
C GLN A 43 -11.72 -22.38 8.18
N ALA A 44 -10.57 -22.95 7.82
CA ALA A 44 -9.33 -22.66 8.54
C ALA A 44 -8.85 -21.22 8.29
N SER A 45 -8.17 -20.69 9.31
CA SER A 45 -7.50 -19.40 9.26
C SER A 45 -6.31 -19.46 8.32
N CYS A 46 -6.31 -18.61 7.29
CA CYS A 46 -5.16 -18.49 6.37
C CYS A 46 -4.01 -17.68 6.97
N ARG A 47 -4.17 -17.07 8.15
CA ARG A 47 -3.19 -16.12 8.72
C ARG A 47 -1.80 -16.74 8.85
N ASN A 48 -1.75 -17.98 9.33
CA ASN A 48 -0.48 -18.70 9.50
C ASN A 48 0.14 -19.06 8.14
N SER A 49 -0.68 -19.36 7.13
CA SER A 49 -0.19 -19.62 5.77
C SER A 49 0.37 -18.37 5.09
N PHE A 50 -0.21 -17.19 5.32
CA PHE A 50 0.38 -15.94 4.83
C PHE A 50 1.80 -15.73 5.40
N ALA A 51 1.97 -15.97 6.71
CA ALA A 51 3.27 -15.86 7.36
C ALA A 51 4.26 -16.94 6.87
N GLY A 52 3.83 -18.20 6.81
CA GLY A 52 4.69 -19.31 6.37
C GLY A 52 5.07 -19.27 4.89
N LEU A 53 4.21 -18.72 4.03
CA LEU A 53 4.51 -18.53 2.61
C LEU A 53 5.22 -17.20 2.33
N HIS A 54 5.45 -16.36 3.33
CA HIS A 54 5.98 -15.00 3.19
C HIS A 54 5.20 -14.13 2.17
N ILE A 55 3.89 -14.36 2.06
CA ILE A 55 3.03 -13.63 1.12
C ILE A 55 2.38 -12.45 1.85
N LEU A 56 2.46 -11.26 1.25
CA LEU A 56 1.75 -10.09 1.74
C LEU A 56 0.24 -10.18 1.47
N THR A 57 -0.57 -9.72 2.43
CA THR A 57 -2.01 -9.58 2.20
C THR A 57 -2.31 -8.46 1.21
N LEU A 58 -3.45 -8.53 0.52
CA LEU A 58 -3.90 -7.50 -0.42
C LEU A 58 -3.80 -6.07 0.15
N ALA A 59 -4.21 -5.89 1.41
CA ALA A 59 -4.14 -4.59 2.09
C ALA A 59 -2.69 -4.13 2.30
N CYS A 60 -1.79 -5.04 2.68
CA CYS A 60 -0.36 -4.74 2.81
C CYS A 60 0.26 -4.35 1.46
N ILE A 61 -0.08 -5.08 0.39
CA ILE A 61 0.39 -4.77 -0.98
C ILE A 61 -0.10 -3.38 -1.39
N TYR A 62 -1.37 -3.05 -1.13
CA TYR A 62 -1.91 -1.72 -1.41
C TYR A 62 -1.13 -0.63 -0.67
N ILE A 63 -0.97 -0.74 0.64
CA ILE A 63 -0.24 0.25 1.44
C ILE A 63 1.19 0.40 0.90
N PHE A 64 1.88 -0.72 0.70
CA PHE A 64 3.25 -0.73 0.21
C PHE A 64 3.40 0.00 -1.12
N GLN A 65 2.56 -0.30 -2.10
CA GLN A 65 2.63 0.36 -3.40
C GLN A 65 2.34 1.85 -3.37
N ASN A 66 1.38 2.29 -2.54
CA ASN A 66 1.09 3.71 -2.40
C ASN A 66 2.29 4.44 -1.79
N VAL A 67 2.92 3.83 -0.79
CA VAL A 67 4.10 4.40 -0.12
C VAL A 67 5.30 4.46 -1.05
N VAL A 68 5.59 3.39 -1.80
CA VAL A 68 6.67 3.36 -2.79
C VAL A 68 6.44 4.42 -3.85
N HIS A 69 5.22 4.53 -4.38
CA HIS A 69 4.90 5.52 -5.41
C HIS A 69 5.11 6.95 -4.94
N VAL A 70 4.63 7.28 -3.74
CA VAL A 70 4.82 8.59 -3.13
C VAL A 70 6.31 8.87 -2.95
N LYS A 71 7.07 7.86 -2.53
CA LYS A 71 8.49 7.99 -2.25
C LYS A 71 9.35 8.18 -3.51
N GLU A 72 9.02 7.48 -4.58
CA GLU A 72 9.66 7.65 -5.90
C GLU A 72 9.36 9.03 -6.51
N ASN A 73 8.18 9.58 -6.22
CA ASN A 73 7.72 10.85 -6.78
C ASN A 73 7.72 11.98 -5.74
N LEU A 74 8.55 11.90 -4.68
CA LEU A 74 8.60 12.93 -3.62
C LEU A 74 8.83 14.34 -4.18
N ASN A 75 9.61 14.45 -5.25
CA ASN A 75 9.89 15.72 -5.92
C ASN A 75 8.64 16.38 -6.54
N MET A 76 7.57 15.61 -6.80
CA MET A 76 6.29 16.14 -7.30
C MET A 76 5.34 16.54 -6.17
N PHE A 77 5.62 16.18 -4.92
CA PHE A 77 4.75 16.47 -3.79
C PHE A 77 5.33 17.58 -2.92
N GLU A 78 4.54 18.60 -2.65
CA GLU A 78 4.93 19.64 -1.70
C GLU A 78 4.87 19.11 -0.27
N THR A 79 5.96 19.36 0.46
CA THR A 79 6.09 19.01 1.87
C THR A 79 5.91 20.26 2.72
N HIS A 80 5.34 20.15 3.92
CA HIS A 80 5.13 21.31 4.81
C HIS A 80 6.44 22.07 5.13
N SER A 81 7.59 21.41 5.04
CA SER A 81 8.92 22.02 5.13
C SER A 81 9.22 23.10 4.08
N ASN A 82 8.56 23.06 2.92
CA ASN A 82 8.84 23.97 1.81
C ASN A 82 8.09 25.31 1.93
N ILE A 83 7.06 25.36 2.78
CA ILE A 83 6.17 26.53 2.91
C ILE A 83 6.49 27.35 4.17
N HIS A 84 7.06 26.73 5.21
CA HIS A 84 7.35 27.41 6.47
C HIS A 84 8.77 27.12 6.96
N GLY A 85 9.54 28.18 7.27
CA GLY A 85 10.91 28.12 7.77
C GLY A 85 11.05 27.68 9.24
N HIS A 86 10.02 27.10 9.84
CA HIS A 86 10.05 26.63 11.23
C HIS A 86 9.61 25.17 11.34
N ASP A 87 10.36 24.39 12.13
CA ASP A 87 10.21 22.95 12.26
C ASP A 87 9.02 22.59 13.16
N THR A 88 7.86 22.34 12.54
CA THR A 88 6.73 21.75 13.25
C THR A 88 6.85 20.23 13.29
N ARG A 89 6.24 19.59 14.30
CA ARG A 89 6.18 18.12 14.50
C ARG A 89 5.64 17.34 13.28
N SER A 90 5.05 18.04 12.32
CA SER A 90 4.47 17.54 11.06
C SER A 90 5.26 17.97 9.81
N LYS A 91 6.49 18.48 9.96
CA LYS A 91 7.34 18.98 8.87
C LYS A 91 7.55 17.95 7.75
N ASP A 92 7.70 16.67 8.11
CA ASP A 92 7.90 15.56 7.17
C ASP A 92 6.58 15.00 6.58
N ASN A 93 5.44 15.66 6.82
CA ASN A 93 4.17 15.29 6.20
C ASN A 93 4.01 16.02 4.86
N LEU A 94 3.49 15.29 3.88
CA LEU A 94 3.14 15.83 2.58
C LEU A 94 1.84 16.62 2.71
N ILE A 95 1.75 17.72 1.98
CA ILE A 95 0.57 18.58 1.99
C ILE A 95 -0.56 17.84 1.27
N THR A 96 -1.61 17.53 2.01
CA THR A 96 -2.84 17.02 1.41
C THR A 96 -3.67 18.20 0.89
N PRO A 97 -4.12 18.19 -0.36
CA PRO A 97 -4.98 19.25 -0.87
C PRO A 97 -6.28 19.31 -0.06
N ASN A 98 -6.75 20.51 0.25
CA ASN A 98 -8.03 20.70 0.92
C ASN A 98 -9.17 20.47 -0.09
N VAL A 99 -9.64 19.24 -0.16
CA VAL A 99 -10.70 18.82 -1.07
C VAL A 99 -12.05 18.75 -0.36
N ARG A 100 -13.02 19.54 -0.84
CA ARG A 100 -14.39 19.58 -0.29
C ARG A 100 -15.27 18.41 -0.75
N LEU A 101 -14.93 17.79 -1.88
CA LEU A 101 -15.74 16.74 -2.50
C LEU A 101 -15.24 15.34 -2.10
N ASP A 102 -16.17 14.47 -1.70
CA ASP A 102 -15.88 13.09 -1.31
C ASP A 102 -15.23 12.26 -2.43
N LYS A 103 -15.56 12.56 -3.70
CA LYS A 103 -14.90 11.95 -4.87
C LYS A 103 -13.40 12.26 -4.91
N SER A 104 -13.02 13.49 -4.61
CA SER A 104 -11.63 13.92 -4.56
C SER A 104 -10.90 13.33 -3.34
N TYR A 105 -11.62 13.16 -2.22
CA TYR A 105 -11.10 12.45 -1.03
C TYR A 105 -10.82 10.97 -1.30
N LYS A 106 -11.68 10.32 -2.10
CA LYS A 106 -11.53 8.91 -2.49
C LYS A 106 -10.53 8.68 -3.63
N SER A 107 -10.02 9.76 -4.25
CA SER A 107 -9.00 9.68 -5.29
C SER A 107 -7.73 9.01 -4.79
N HIS A 108 -7.08 8.26 -5.68
CA HIS A 108 -5.81 7.59 -5.42
C HIS A 108 -4.75 8.55 -4.88
N TYR A 109 -4.68 9.75 -5.47
CA TYR A 109 -3.76 10.81 -5.06
C TYR A 109 -3.92 11.19 -3.58
N TYR A 110 -5.16 11.41 -3.14
CA TYR A 110 -5.44 11.79 -1.76
C TYR A 110 -5.16 10.63 -0.79
N GLN A 111 -5.54 9.41 -1.15
CA GLN A 111 -5.29 8.23 -0.32
C GLN A 111 -3.80 7.93 -0.18
N GLN A 112 -3.01 8.11 -1.24
CA GLN A 112 -1.55 7.97 -1.23
C GLN A 112 -0.90 8.90 -0.21
N LEU A 113 -1.22 10.19 -0.27
CA LEU A 113 -0.73 11.20 0.66
C LEU A 113 -1.15 10.89 2.10
N LYS A 114 -2.42 10.53 2.31
CA LYS A 114 -2.96 10.20 3.63
C LYS A 114 -2.28 8.97 4.25
N LEU A 115 -2.04 7.92 3.45
CA LEU A 115 -1.33 6.72 3.90
C LEU A 115 0.12 7.03 4.24
N TYR A 116 0.79 7.84 3.41
CA TYR A 116 2.17 8.25 3.65
C TYR A 116 2.31 9.08 4.93
N ASN A 117 1.39 10.00 5.17
CA ASN A 117 1.40 10.84 6.38
C ASN A 117 1.15 10.08 7.67
N LYS A 118 0.47 8.91 7.60
CA LYS A 118 0.28 8.02 8.75
C LYS A 118 1.50 7.17 9.08
N LEU A 119 2.53 7.13 8.22
CA LEU A 119 3.74 6.36 8.50
C LEU A 119 4.60 7.02 9.58
N PRO A 120 5.17 6.23 10.51
CA PRO A 120 6.22 6.69 11.40
C PRO A 120 7.39 7.30 10.62
N THR A 121 7.95 8.38 11.15
CA THR A 121 9.11 9.09 10.56
C THR A 121 10.32 8.17 10.35
N ILE A 122 10.48 7.16 11.21
CA ILE A 122 11.50 6.10 11.08
C ILE A 122 11.37 5.39 9.73
N LEU A 123 10.15 4.98 9.35
CA LEU A 123 9.91 4.26 8.09
C LEU A 123 10.03 5.18 6.86
N LYS A 124 9.72 6.47 7.02
CA LYS A 124 9.91 7.47 5.95
C LYS A 124 11.39 7.67 5.60
N LYS A 125 12.27 7.63 6.62
CA LYS A 125 13.73 7.81 6.47
C LYS A 125 14.49 6.58 5.98
N LEU A 126 13.91 5.38 6.06
CA LEU A 126 14.53 4.17 5.50
C LEU A 126 14.68 4.31 3.98
N ALA A 127 15.80 3.90 3.37
CA ALA A 127 15.98 3.98 1.91
C ALA A 127 15.11 2.95 1.15
N ILE A 128 14.68 3.28 -0.08
CA ILE A 128 13.81 2.44 -0.95
C ILE A 128 14.39 1.02 -1.15
N ILE A 129 15.73 0.92 -1.14
CA ILE A 129 16.53 -0.25 -1.50
C ILE A 129 16.26 -1.49 -0.61
N LYS A 130 15.80 -1.31 0.63
CA LYS A 130 15.55 -2.44 1.56
C LYS A 130 14.14 -3.03 1.49
N VAL A 131 13.20 -2.39 0.78
CA VAL A 131 11.79 -2.83 0.82
C VAL A 131 11.45 -3.76 -0.33
N GLN A 132 12.15 -3.67 -1.47
CA GLN A 132 11.98 -4.62 -2.59
C GLN A 132 12.71 -5.95 -2.36
N THR A 133 13.82 -5.95 -1.64
CA THR A 133 14.70 -7.11 -1.42
C THR A 133 14.19 -8.13 -0.40
N ASN A 134 13.15 -7.81 0.37
CA ASN A 134 12.59 -8.68 1.41
C ASN A 134 11.33 -9.44 0.98
N ILE A 135 10.94 -9.36 -0.30
CA ILE A 135 9.68 -9.93 -0.82
C ILE A 135 9.90 -10.83 -2.06
N MET A 136 11.16 -11.03 -2.46
CA MET A 136 11.58 -12.20 -3.27
C MET A 136 12.27 -13.19 -2.36
#